data_AF-A0A1G3ZK28-F1
#
_entry.id   AF-A0A1G3ZK28-F1
#
_cell.length_a   1.000
_cell.length_b   1.000
_cell.length_c   1.000
_cell.angle_alpha   90.00
_cell.angle_beta   90.00
_cell.angle_gamma   90.00
#
_symmetry.space_group_name_H-M   'P 1'
#
loop_
_entity.id
_entity.type
_entity.pdbx_description
1 polymer ?
#
loop_
_entity_poly.entity_id
_entity_poly.type
_entity_poly.pdbx_seq_one_letter_code
_entity_poly.pdbx_strand_id
1 'polypeptide(L)'
;MAGFFEQYETKSNWREKAVKWFFLAILVLVVLWGLDWTLARLGKENISDFRTQWRVRSFYSALEDRRYEEAYAMWGCDKEHPCRDYAYSKFIEDWGPDSPNAAAPQAKKLVVRHCESGIVRTDLLPNKEMIHLYVNRDDLNLSFAPWGDSCSAPSIPVP
;
A
#
# COMPACT_ATOMS: atom_id res chain seq x y z
N MET A 1 -0.49 -64.79 -0.60
CA MET A 1 -1.37 -63.65 -0.96
C MET A 1 -1.30 -62.56 0.13
N ALA A 2 -0.10 -62.14 0.54
CA ALA A 2 0.10 -61.14 1.60
C ALA A 2 0.24 -59.70 1.06
N GLY A 3 0.68 -59.55 -0.20
CA GLY A 3 0.95 -58.24 -0.79
C GLY A 3 -0.28 -57.35 -1.05
N PHE A 4 -1.50 -57.90 -1.01
CA PHE A 4 -2.71 -57.10 -1.22
C PHE A 4 -3.09 -56.28 0.02
N PHE A 5 -2.75 -56.76 1.23
CA PHE A 5 -3.00 -56.04 2.48
C PHE A 5 -1.92 -54.98 2.76
N GLU A 6 -0.65 -55.28 2.51
CA GLU A 6 0.46 -54.30 2.60
C GLU A 6 0.27 -53.11 1.64
N GLN A 7 -0.27 -53.34 0.44
CA GLN A 7 -0.56 -52.27 -0.52
C GLN A 7 -1.73 -51.37 -0.08
N TYR A 8 -2.64 -51.89 0.75
CA TYR A 8 -3.76 -51.11 1.28
C TYR A 8 -3.33 -50.28 2.51
N GLU A 9 -2.48 -50.83 3.37
CA GLU A 9 -1.88 -50.13 4.51
C GLU A 9 -0.93 -49.00 4.08
N THR A 10 -0.16 -49.19 3.01
CA THR A 10 0.74 -48.14 2.50
C THR A 10 -0.02 -47.00 1.79
N LYS A 11 -1.17 -47.30 1.18
CA LYS A 11 -2.02 -46.31 0.49
C LYS A 11 -2.89 -45.47 1.43
N SER A 12 -3.18 -45.92 2.66
CA SER A 12 -3.89 -45.11 3.68
C SER A 12 -2.97 -44.06 4.31
N ASN A 13 -1.70 -44.41 4.56
CA ASN A 13 -0.76 -43.58 5.32
C ASN A 13 -0.44 -42.22 4.67
N TRP A 14 -0.35 -42.16 3.33
CA TRP A 14 -0.10 -40.88 2.65
C TRP A 14 -1.34 -39.99 2.60
N ARG A 15 -2.54 -40.58 2.51
CA ARG A 15 -3.82 -39.86 2.54
C ARG A 15 -4.09 -39.28 3.91
N GLU A 16 -3.85 -40.05 4.97
CA GLU A 16 -3.99 -39.56 6.34
C GLU A 16 -3.01 -38.43 6.65
N LYS A 17 -1.74 -38.57 6.23
CA LYS A 17 -0.76 -37.49 6.36
C LYS A 17 -1.18 -36.28 5.54
N ALA A 18 -1.55 -36.44 4.28
CA ALA A 18 -1.99 -35.34 3.42
C ALA A 18 -3.22 -34.62 3.98
N VAL A 19 -4.21 -35.36 4.48
CA VAL A 19 -5.42 -34.80 5.11
C VAL A 19 -5.07 -34.06 6.40
N LYS A 20 -4.20 -34.62 7.25
CA LYS A 20 -3.71 -33.93 8.46
C LYS A 20 -2.97 -32.63 8.11
N TRP A 21 -2.07 -32.66 7.13
CA TRP A 21 -1.35 -31.49 6.64
C TRP A 21 -2.28 -30.45 6.00
N PHE A 22 -3.30 -30.90 5.28
CA PHE A 22 -4.31 -30.01 4.68
C PHE A 22 -5.13 -29.29 5.76
N PHE A 23 -5.61 -30.02 6.78
CA PHE A 23 -6.31 -29.40 7.91
C PHE A 23 -5.40 -28.48 8.73
N LEU A 24 -4.13 -28.85 8.92
CA LEU A 24 -3.13 -27.98 9.55
C LEU A 24 -2.92 -26.70 8.74
N ALA A 25 -2.80 -26.81 7.41
CA ALA A 25 -2.65 -25.64 6.54
C ALA A 25 -3.87 -24.73 6.58
N ILE A 26 -5.08 -25.28 6.56
CA ILE A 26 -6.32 -24.49 6.72
C ILE A 26 -6.36 -23.81 8.08
N LEU A 27 -6.03 -24.53 9.16
CA LEU A 27 -6.01 -23.96 10.51
C LEU A 27 -5.01 -22.80 10.61
N VAL A 28 -3.83 -22.96 10.01
CA VAL A 28 -2.83 -21.88 9.92
C VAL A 28 -3.37 -20.70 9.12
N LEU A 29 -4.02 -20.93 7.97
CA LEU A 29 -4.61 -19.86 7.17
C LEU A 29 -5.70 -19.10 7.92
N VAL A 30 -6.57 -19.78 8.67
CA VAL A 30 -7.62 -19.15 9.49
C VAL A 30 -7.00 -18.32 10.61
N VAL A 31 -5.95 -18.82 11.28
CA VAL A 31 -5.24 -18.06 12.32
C VAL A 31 -4.57 -16.82 11.74
N LEU A 32 -3.90 -16.94 10.59
CA LEU A 32 -3.29 -15.81 9.89
C LEU A 32 -4.34 -14.78 9.45
N TRP A 33 -5.48 -15.23 8.94
CA TRP A 33 -6.58 -14.37 8.54
C TRP A 33 -7.20 -13.62 9.73
N GLY A 34 -7.41 -14.32 10.86
CA GLY A 34 -7.89 -13.69 12.09
C GLY A 34 -6.88 -12.71 12.68
N LEU A 35 -5.58 -13.02 12.61
CA LEU A 35 -4.52 -12.09 13.01
C LEU A 35 -4.51 -10.83 12.16
N ASP A 36 -4.60 -10.97 10.83
CA ASP A 36 -4.64 -9.81 9.92
C ASP A 36 -5.88 -8.94 10.19
N TRP A 37 -7.05 -9.55 10.37
CA TRP A 37 -8.28 -8.83 10.70
C TRP A 37 -8.20 -8.10 12.05
N THR A 38 -7.59 -8.71 13.07
CA THR A 38 -7.42 -8.06 14.39
C THR A 38 -6.40 -6.93 14.36
N LEU A 39 -5.30 -7.07 13.60
CA LEU A 39 -4.31 -6.01 13.39
C LEU A 39 -4.91 -4.82 12.63
N ALA A 40 -5.70 -5.09 11.59
CA ALA A 40 -6.48 -4.09 10.88
C ALA A 40 -7.42 -3.32 11.83
N ARG A 41 -8.10 -4.02 12.74
CA ARG A 41 -8.98 -3.41 13.74
C ARG A 41 -8.22 -2.58 14.78
N LEU A 42 -6.99 -2.97 15.10
CA LEU A 42 -6.10 -2.28 16.03
C LEU A 42 -5.34 -1.11 15.39
N GLY A 43 -5.54 -0.83 14.10
CA GLY A 43 -4.86 0.24 13.36
C GLY A 43 -3.36 0.02 13.18
N LYS A 44 -2.87 -1.20 13.41
CA LYS A 44 -1.48 -1.58 13.18
C LYS A 44 -1.38 -2.23 11.81
N GLU A 45 -0.66 -1.57 10.92
CA GLU A 45 -0.24 -1.97 9.56
C GLU A 45 -0.90 -3.24 9.01
N ASN A 46 -1.91 -3.05 8.19
CA ASN A 46 -2.63 -4.11 7.49
C ASN A 46 -1.81 -4.62 6.29
N ILE A 47 -1.75 -5.93 6.06
CA ILE A 47 -1.03 -6.52 4.92
C ILE A 47 -1.61 -6.00 3.59
N SER A 48 -2.91 -5.74 3.56
CA SER A 48 -3.60 -5.20 2.38
C SER A 48 -3.08 -3.84 1.92
N ASP A 49 -2.52 -3.02 2.82
CA ASP A 49 -1.99 -1.69 2.47
C ASP A 49 -0.49 -1.68 2.19
N PHE A 50 0.13 -2.86 2.09
CA PHE A 50 1.55 -2.98 1.74
C PHE A 50 1.85 -2.34 0.39
N ARG A 51 1.01 -2.58 -0.63
CA ARG A 51 1.18 -1.99 -1.98
C ARG A 51 1.14 -0.47 -1.93
N THR A 52 0.20 0.06 -1.17
CA THR A 52 -0.06 1.49 -0.99
C THR A 52 1.09 2.18 -0.26
N GLN A 53 1.57 1.59 0.83
CA GLN A 53 2.75 2.09 1.54
C GLN A 53 4.02 2.00 0.68
N TRP A 54 4.17 0.91 -0.07
CA TRP A 54 5.30 0.72 -0.96
C TRP A 54 5.30 1.78 -2.08
N ARG A 55 4.12 2.15 -2.59
CA ARG A 55 3.98 3.25 -3.55
C ARG A 55 4.55 4.57 -3.02
N VAL A 56 4.20 4.96 -1.80
CA VAL A 56 4.75 6.19 -1.19
C VAL A 56 6.27 6.09 -1.02
N ARG A 57 6.80 4.91 -0.66
CA ARG A 57 8.24 4.71 -0.56
C ARG A 57 8.93 4.84 -1.93
N SER A 58 8.36 4.25 -2.97
CA SER A 58 8.86 4.39 -4.35
C SER A 58 8.85 5.85 -4.80
N PHE A 59 7.80 6.60 -4.46
CA PHE A 59 7.71 8.03 -4.74
C PHE A 59 8.84 8.81 -4.08
N TYR A 60 9.06 8.62 -2.78
CA TYR A 60 10.17 9.27 -2.07
C TYR A 60 11.56 8.87 -2.58
N SER A 61 11.76 7.60 -2.94
CA SER A 61 12.99 7.16 -3.58
C SER A 61 13.21 7.84 -4.94
N ALA A 62 12.16 8.02 -5.74
CA ALA A 62 12.26 8.72 -7.02
C ALA A 62 12.61 10.21 -6.81
N LEU A 63 12.08 10.86 -5.78
CA LEU A 63 12.45 12.23 -5.41
C LEU A 63 13.91 12.33 -4.95
N GLU A 64 14.39 11.37 -4.15
CA GLU A 64 15.78 11.30 -3.71
C GLU A 64 16.75 11.15 -4.89
N ASP A 65 16.40 10.27 -5.84
CA ASP A 65 17.16 10.03 -7.07
C ASP A 65 17.00 11.14 -8.13
N ARG A 66 16.25 12.21 -7.83
CA ARG A 66 15.91 13.32 -8.74
C ARG A 66 15.16 12.88 -10.02
N ARG A 67 14.49 11.74 -9.97
CA ARG A 67 13.66 11.21 -11.07
C ARG A 67 12.24 11.77 -10.98
N TYR A 68 12.12 13.09 -11.16
CA TYR A 68 10.85 13.81 -10.99
C TYR A 68 9.78 13.39 -11.99
N GLU A 69 10.17 12.99 -13.21
CA GLU A 69 9.23 12.50 -14.21
C GLU A 69 8.60 11.17 -13.78
N GLU A 70 9.41 10.25 -13.27
CA GLU A 70 8.92 8.97 -12.70
C GLU A 70 8.02 9.23 -11.48
N ALA A 71 8.42 10.17 -10.61
CA ALA A 71 7.65 10.54 -9.45
C ALA A 71 6.28 11.16 -9.83
N TYR A 72 6.25 11.99 -10.87
CA TYR A 72 5.03 12.60 -11.40
C TYR A 72 4.09 11.57 -12.06
N ALA A 73 4.64 10.58 -12.77
CA ALA A 73 3.89 9.45 -13.30
C ALA A 73 3.13 8.68 -12.21
N MET A 74 3.67 8.60 -10.99
CA MET A 74 2.98 7.96 -9.86
C MET A 74 1.74 8.72 -9.37
N TRP A 75 1.54 9.96 -9.80
CA TRP A 75 0.31 10.72 -9.56
C TRP A 75 -0.80 10.38 -10.58
N GLY A 76 -0.50 9.49 -11.53
CA GLY A 76 -1.39 9.15 -12.64
C GLY A 76 -1.32 10.15 -13.80
N CYS A 77 -0.28 11.00 -13.82
CA CYS A 77 -0.09 12.06 -14.80
C CYS A 77 1.20 11.82 -15.58
N ASP A 78 1.14 11.86 -16.91
CA ASP A 78 2.33 11.72 -17.76
C ASP A 78 2.53 12.94 -18.66
N LYS A 79 3.69 13.06 -19.31
CA LYS A 79 3.94 14.12 -20.32
C LYS A 79 2.90 14.10 -21.45
N GLU A 80 2.43 12.92 -21.81
CA GLU A 80 1.42 12.72 -22.87
C GLU A 80 -0.01 12.92 -22.35
N HIS A 81 -0.25 12.69 -21.06
CA HIS A 81 -1.55 12.84 -20.40
C HIS A 81 -1.38 13.67 -19.12
N PRO A 82 -1.17 15.00 -19.23
CA PRO A 82 -0.97 15.84 -18.07
C PRO A 82 -2.25 15.95 -17.25
N CYS A 83 -2.13 15.94 -15.93
CA CYS A 83 -3.27 16.17 -15.06
C CYS A 83 -3.78 17.59 -15.20
N ARG A 84 -5.08 17.74 -15.45
CA ARG A 84 -5.74 19.04 -15.71
C ARG A 84 -5.44 20.07 -14.62
N ASP A 85 -5.51 19.64 -13.37
CA ASP A 85 -5.45 20.53 -12.20
C ASP A 85 -4.08 20.48 -11.49
N TYR A 86 -3.14 19.67 -11.99
CA TYR A 86 -1.81 19.51 -11.38
C TYR A 86 -0.73 19.28 -12.43
N ALA A 87 -0.27 20.36 -13.05
CA ALA A 87 0.75 20.33 -14.09
C ALA A 87 2.14 20.00 -13.52
N TYR A 88 3.04 19.48 -14.36
CA TYR A 88 4.42 19.16 -13.98
C TYR A 88 5.19 20.34 -13.38
N SER A 89 4.94 21.58 -13.83
CA SER A 89 5.57 22.77 -13.25
C SER A 89 5.19 22.97 -11.78
N LYS A 90 3.92 22.72 -11.42
CA LYS A 90 3.45 22.74 -10.03
C LYS A 90 4.03 21.60 -9.21
N PHE A 91 4.16 20.43 -9.82
CA PHE A 91 4.85 19.31 -9.18
C PHE A 91 6.30 19.65 -8.80
N ILE A 92 7.05 20.31 -9.69
CA ILE A 92 8.42 20.75 -9.37
C ILE A 92 8.45 21.88 -8.33
N GLU A 93 7.46 22.77 -8.32
CA GLU A 93 7.33 23.81 -7.28
C GLU A 93 7.13 23.17 -5.89
N ASP A 94 6.37 22.09 -5.81
CA ASP A 94 6.05 21.39 -4.55
C ASP A 94 7.12 20.38 -4.11
N TRP A 95 7.80 19.71 -5.05
CA TRP A 95 8.69 18.56 -4.78
C TRP A 95 10.11 18.69 -5.33
N GLY A 96 10.40 19.77 -6.05
CA GLY A 96 11.72 20.05 -6.61
C GLY A 96 12.79 20.34 -5.56
N PRO A 97 14.04 20.57 -5.98
CA PRO A 97 15.16 20.78 -5.07
C PRO A 97 15.04 22.04 -4.20
N ASP A 98 14.37 23.07 -4.71
CA ASP A 98 14.12 24.34 -4.01
C ASP A 98 12.72 24.40 -3.39
N SER A 99 12.00 23.28 -3.38
CA SER A 99 10.63 23.22 -2.88
C SER A 99 10.58 23.11 -1.35
N PRO A 100 9.44 23.49 -0.73
CA PRO A 100 9.22 23.26 0.70
C PRO A 100 9.36 21.77 1.10
N ASN A 101 9.00 20.87 0.17
CA ASN A 101 9.04 19.42 0.41
C ASN A 101 10.31 18.75 -0.14
N ALA A 102 11.38 19.49 -0.44
CA ALA A 102 12.64 18.91 -0.92
C ALA A 102 13.21 17.85 0.04
N ALA A 103 12.94 17.99 1.34
CA ALA A 103 13.33 17.04 2.37
C ALA A 103 12.35 15.87 2.58
N ALA A 104 11.32 15.74 1.73
CA ALA A 104 10.32 14.67 1.82
C ALA A 104 10.88 13.24 1.83
N PRO A 105 11.99 12.91 1.14
CA PRO A 105 12.58 11.57 1.25
C PRO A 105 13.03 11.19 2.67
N GLN A 106 13.31 12.20 3.51
CA GLN A 106 13.72 12.02 4.91
C GLN A 106 12.51 12.07 5.88
N ALA A 107 11.29 12.18 5.35
CA ALA A 107 10.09 12.33 6.17
C ALA A 107 9.80 11.05 6.97
N LYS A 108 9.38 11.24 8.21
CA LYS A 108 9.01 10.15 9.12
C LYS A 108 7.51 9.90 9.07
N LYS A 109 7.13 8.65 8.84
CA LYS A 109 5.73 8.21 8.95
C LYS A 109 5.19 8.44 10.35
N LEU A 110 4.12 9.23 10.45
CA LEU A 110 3.40 9.46 11.70
C LEU A 110 2.17 8.56 11.80
N VAL A 111 1.25 8.73 10.87
CA VAL A 111 -0.09 8.11 10.93
C VAL A 111 -0.50 7.63 9.55
N VAL A 112 -1.15 6.48 9.49
CA VAL A 112 -1.87 5.99 8.31
C VAL A 112 -3.33 5.83 8.71
N ARG A 113 -4.21 6.46 7.95
CA ARG A 113 -5.67 6.32 8.10
C ARG A 113 -6.20 5.58 6.89
N HIS A 114 -7.05 4.60 7.15
CA HIS A 114 -7.68 3.78 6.12
C HIS A 114 -9.02 4.40 5.76
N CYS A 115 -9.17 4.77 4.50
CA CYS A 115 -10.42 5.24 3.92
C CYS A 115 -11.03 4.13 3.05
N GLU A 116 -12.28 4.33 2.61
CA GLU A 116 -12.98 3.34 1.77
C GLU A 116 -12.26 3.09 0.44
N SER A 117 -11.86 4.16 -0.25
CA SER A 117 -11.21 4.13 -1.57
C SER A 117 -9.67 4.10 -1.52
N GLY A 118 -9.05 4.21 -0.35
CA GLY A 118 -7.59 4.38 -0.28
C GLY A 118 -7.06 4.56 1.14
N ILE A 119 -5.84 5.08 1.24
CA ILE A 119 -5.26 5.48 2.53
C ILE A 119 -4.83 6.94 2.50
N VAL A 120 -4.92 7.59 3.65
CA VAL A 120 -4.27 8.87 3.90
C VAL A 120 -3.08 8.61 4.81
N ARG A 121 -1.88 8.96 4.34
CA ARG A 121 -0.63 8.86 5.08
C ARG A 121 -0.14 10.25 5.45
N THR A 122 0.10 10.45 6.73
CA THR A 122 0.70 11.67 7.28
C THR A 122 2.18 11.42 7.56
N ASP A 123 3.04 12.17 6.89
CA ASP A 123 4.49 12.12 7.04
C ASP A 123 5.01 13.46 7.62
N LEU A 124 5.90 13.37 8.61
CA LEU A 124 6.55 14.53 9.24
C LEU A 124 7.89 14.80 8.56
N LEU A 125 8.01 15.95 7.94
CA LEU A 125 9.24 16.44 7.35
C LEU A 125 10.26 16.84 8.44
N PRO A 126 11.57 16.89 8.13
CA PRO A 126 12.59 17.37 9.05
C PRO A 126 12.39 18.81 9.55
N ASN A 127 11.72 19.65 8.75
CA ASN A 127 11.35 21.03 9.13
C ASN A 127 10.15 21.11 10.11
N LYS A 128 9.63 19.95 10.56
CA LYS A 128 8.44 19.79 11.42
C LYS A 128 7.10 20.10 10.76
N GLU A 129 7.07 20.28 9.44
CA GLU A 129 5.82 20.34 8.70
C GLU A 129 5.27 18.93 8.45
N MET A 130 3.95 18.83 8.37
CA MET A 130 3.27 17.57 8.09
C MET A 130 2.73 17.60 6.67
N ILE A 131 3.01 16.56 5.90
CA ILE A 131 2.41 16.34 4.58
C ILE A 131 1.38 15.22 4.71
N HIS A 132 0.23 15.42 4.08
CA HIS A 132 -0.81 14.41 3.96
C HIS A 132 -0.89 13.92 2.51
N LEU A 133 -0.45 12.69 2.29
CA LEU A 133 -0.52 12.01 1.00
C LEU A 133 -1.70 11.04 1.00
N TYR A 134 -2.58 11.18 0.01
CA TYR A 134 -3.60 10.20 -0.28
C TYR A 134 -3.11 9.25 -1.38
N VAL A 135 -3.42 7.97 -1.24
CA VAL A 135 -3.13 6.97 -2.25
C VAL A 135 -4.38 6.13 -2.47
N ASN A 136 -4.84 6.09 -3.71
CA ASN A 136 -5.98 5.27 -4.12
C ASN A 136 -5.58 3.78 -4.06
N ARG A 137 -6.45 2.91 -3.53
CA ARG A 137 -6.17 1.47 -3.42
C ARG A 137 -6.26 0.75 -4.77
N ASP A 138 -7.09 1.24 -5.68
CA ASP A 138 -7.37 0.60 -6.97
C ASP A 138 -6.23 0.88 -7.96
N ASP A 139 -5.97 2.16 -8.24
CA ASP A 139 -4.99 2.57 -9.25
C ASP A 139 -3.59 2.83 -8.68
N LEU A 140 -3.46 2.91 -7.35
CA LEU A 140 -2.22 3.29 -6.66
C LEU A 140 -1.68 4.69 -7.02
N ASN A 141 -2.52 5.55 -7.59
CA ASN A 141 -2.17 6.94 -7.87
C ASN A 141 -2.05 7.73 -6.57
N LEU A 142 -0.99 8.54 -6.47
CA LEU A 142 -0.79 9.48 -5.39
C LEU A 142 -1.54 10.80 -5.66
N SER A 143 -2.04 11.40 -4.60
CA SER A 143 -2.50 12.79 -4.60
C SER A 143 -2.24 13.43 -3.24
N PHE A 144 -2.38 14.76 -3.17
CA PHE A 144 -2.57 15.40 -1.87
C PHE A 144 -3.91 14.94 -1.26
N ALA A 145 -3.95 14.80 0.06
CA ALA A 145 -5.18 14.48 0.75
C ALA A 145 -6.13 15.70 0.75
N PRO A 146 -7.37 15.57 0.22
CA PRO A 146 -8.25 16.71 -0.01
C PRO A 146 -8.67 17.47 1.26
N TRP A 147 -8.64 16.81 2.42
CA TRP A 147 -8.97 17.42 3.73
C TRP A 147 -7.94 17.08 4.81
N GLY A 148 -6.66 17.11 4.44
CA GLY A 148 -5.56 16.82 5.37
C GLY A 148 -5.62 15.38 5.88
N ASP A 149 -5.87 15.19 7.17
CA ASP A 149 -5.90 13.87 7.80
C ASP A 149 -7.29 13.20 7.81
N SER A 150 -8.32 13.79 7.20
CA SER A 150 -9.67 13.23 7.25
C SER A 150 -10.05 12.43 5.99
N CYS A 151 -10.71 11.29 6.20
CA CYS A 151 -11.35 10.49 5.16
C CYS A 151 -12.77 11.02 4.92
N SER A 152 -12.94 12.04 4.10
CA SER A 152 -14.17 12.14 3.31
C SER A 152 -13.88 11.59 1.90
N ALA A 153 -14.89 11.35 1.08
CA ALA A 153 -14.73 10.89 -0.30
C ALA A 153 -14.92 12.08 -1.25
N PRO A 154 -14.12 12.25 -2.32
CA PRO A 154 -14.28 13.40 -3.22
C PRO A 154 -15.70 13.44 -3.77
N SER A 155 -16.43 14.50 -3.45
CA SER A 155 -17.71 14.87 -4.08
C SER A 155 -17.48 15.64 -5.38
N ILE A 156 -16.40 15.33 -6.11
CA ILE A 156 -16.16 15.93 -7.43
C ILE A 156 -16.73 14.97 -8.47
N PRO A 157 -17.81 15.35 -9.18
CA PRO A 157 -18.25 14.58 -10.33
C PRO A 157 -17.16 14.68 -11.39
N VAL A 158 -16.65 13.54 -11.83
CA VAL A 158 -15.86 13.46 -13.07
C VAL A 158 -16.81 13.85 -14.21
N PRO A 159 -16.49 14.84 -15.05
CA PRO A 159 -17.32 15.18 -16.22
C PRO A 159 -17.35 14.05 -17.25
#